data_AF-A0A3S2AIK5-F1
#
_entry.id   AF-A0A3S2AIK5-F1
#
_cell.length_a   1.000
_cell.length_b   1.000
_cell.length_c   1.000
_cell.angle_alpha   90.00
_cell.angle_beta   90.00
_cell.angle_gamma   90.00
#
_symmetry.space_group_name_H-M   'P 1'
#
loop_
_entity.id
_entity.type
_entity.pdbx_description
1 polymer ?
#
loop_
_entity_poly.entity_id
_entity_poly.type
_entity_poly.pdbx_seq_one_letter_code
_entity_poly.pdbx_strand_id
1 'polypeptide(L)' 'MRTLPDAFIPELPGHYSGKVRENYDLADGRRIIIATDRLSAFDIILTSIPCKGEILTQTARYW' A
#
# COMPACT_ATOMS: atom_id res chain seq x y z
N MET A 1 -6.27 3.34 17.96
CA MET A 1 -6.87 2.97 16.67
C MET A 1 -5.81 2.23 15.86
N ARG A 2 -6.15 1.13 15.18
CA ARG A 2 -5.17 0.30 14.45
C ARG A 2 -4.91 0.89 13.06
N THR A 3 -3.65 1.06 12.68
CA THR A 3 -3.22 1.50 11.33
C THR A 3 -2.44 0.39 10.63
N LEU A 4 -2.36 0.44 9.30
CA LEU A 4 -1.48 -0.41 8.48
C LEU A 4 -0.26 0.39 7.96
N PRO A 5 0.84 0.53 8.74
CA PRO A 5 2.01 1.31 8.33
C PRO A 5 2.91 0.57 7.32
N ASP A 6 2.86 -0.76 7.30
CA ASP A 6 3.61 -1.64 6.41
C ASP A 6 2.75 -2.87 6.07
N ALA A 7 3.02 -3.50 4.93
CA ALA A 7 2.33 -4.71 4.49
C ALA A 7 3.28 -5.68 3.78
N PHE A 8 4.48 -5.89 4.33
CA PHE A 8 5.42 -6.90 3.85
C PHE A 8 4.91 -8.32 4.13
N ILE A 9 4.86 -9.14 3.09
CA ILE A 9 4.41 -10.53 3.11
C ILE A 9 5.52 -11.38 2.48
N PRO A 10 6.31 -12.12 3.28
CA PRO A 10 7.51 -12.81 2.80
C PRO A 10 7.22 -13.92 1.78
N GLU A 11 6.00 -14.45 1.76
CA GLU A 11 5.59 -15.50 0.84
C GLU A 11 5.30 -14.99 -0.58
N LEU A 12 5.17 -13.67 -0.78
CA LEU A 12 4.89 -13.07 -2.08
C LEU A 12 6.20 -12.63 -2.80
N PRO A 13 6.36 -12.95 -4.09
CA PRO A 13 7.55 -12.60 -4.85
C PRO A 13 7.54 -11.14 -5.31
N GLY A 14 8.70 -10.63 -5.74
CA GLY A 14 8.78 -9.36 -6.46
C GLY A 14 8.37 -8.15 -5.62
N HIS A 15 8.60 -8.19 -4.31
CA HIS A 15 8.26 -7.09 -3.41
C HIS A 15 9.06 -5.83 -3.72
N TYR A 16 8.38 -4.68 -3.76
CA TYR A 16 9.00 -3.39 -3.63
C TYR A 16 8.07 -2.38 -2.93
N SER A 17 8.66 -1.55 -2.06
CA SER A 17 7.94 -0.54 -1.29
C SER A 17 7.97 0.82 -1.99
N GLY A 18 6.80 1.44 -2.15
CA GLY A 18 6.66 2.86 -2.48
C GLY A 18 6.42 3.70 -1.24
N LYS A 19 6.17 5.01 -1.41
CA LYS A 19 5.86 5.93 -0.29
C LYS A 19 4.63 5.52 0.52
N VAL A 20 3.60 5.01 -0.16
CA VAL A 20 2.28 4.73 0.44
C VAL A 20 1.66 3.39 0.00
N ARG A 21 2.41 2.58 -0.76
CA ARG A 21 1.96 1.30 -1.31
C ARG A 21 3.03 0.24 -1.19
N GLU A 22 2.63 -0.97 -0.84
CA GLU A 22 3.45 -2.17 -1.05
C GLU A 22 3.00 -2.84 -2.34
N ASN A 23 3.95 -3.30 -3.15
CA ASN A 23 3.67 -3.89 -4.45
C ASN A 23 4.40 -5.22 -4.57
N TYR A 24 3.78 -6.16 -5.29
CA TYR A 24 4.34 -7.48 -5.55
C TYR A 24 4.15 -7.85 -7.01
N ASP A 25 5.25 -8.12 -7.69
CA ASP A 25 5.28 -8.54 -9.09
C ASP A 25 5.24 -10.06 -9.17
N LEU A 26 4.15 -10.57 -9.72
CA LEU A 26 3.95 -12.00 -9.87
C LEU A 26 4.58 -12.50 -11.18
N ALA A 27 4.98 -13.77 -11.19
CA ALA A 27 5.67 -14.38 -12.33
C ALA A 27 4.82 -14.41 -13.62
N ASP A 28 3.50 -14.34 -13.51
CA ASP A 28 2.56 -14.33 -14.63
C ASP A 28 2.28 -12.91 -15.18
N GLY A 29 3.04 -11.91 -14.73
CA GLY A 29 2.90 -10.52 -15.14
C GLY A 29 1.79 -9.74 -14.43
N ARG A 30 1.03 -10.37 -13.52
CA ARG A 30 0.08 -9.66 -12.65
C ARG A 30 0.81 -8.94 -11.51
N ARG A 31 0.11 -7.98 -10.90
CA ARG A 31 0.62 -7.21 -9.76
C ARG A 31 -0.39 -7.18 -8.62
N ILE A 32 0.09 -7.40 -7.41
CA ILE A 32 -0.67 -7.10 -6.18
C ILE A 32 -0.24 -5.71 -5.71
N ILE A 33 -1.23 -4.87 -5.38
CA ILE A 33 -1.00 -3.53 -4.84
C ILE A 33 -1.75 -3.43 -3.52
N ILE A 34 -1.03 -3.14 -2.43
CA ILE A 34 -1.59 -2.92 -1.10
C ILE A 34 -1.42 -1.44 -0.74
N ALA A 35 -2.52 -0.71 -0.62
CA ALA A 35 -2.51 0.67 -0.15
C ALA A 35 -2.35 0.69 1.38
N THR A 36 -1.26 1.26 1.88
CA THR A 36 -1.00 1.42 3.32
C THR A 36 -1.72 2.66 3.87
N ASP A 37 -1.77 2.80 5.18
CA ASP A 37 -2.29 3.99 5.85
C ASP A 37 -1.29 5.16 5.86
N ARG A 38 -0.06 4.95 5.37
CA ARG A 38 0.97 5.99 5.26
C ARG A 38 0.49 7.16 4.39
N LEU A 39 0.65 8.37 4.90
CA LEU A 39 0.45 9.62 4.18
C LEU A 39 1.80 10.28 3.94
N SER A 40 2.06 10.70 2.71
CA SER A 40 3.23 11.50 2.35
C SER A 40 2.84 12.87 1.82
N ALA A 41 3.59 13.91 2.19
CA ALA A 41 3.56 15.22 1.57
C ALA A 41 4.94 15.86 1.65
N PHE A 42 5.26 16.78 0.74
CA PHE A 42 6.58 17.43 0.66
C PHE A 42 7.74 16.41 0.65
N ASP A 43 7.56 15.33 -0.12
CA ASP A 43 8.50 14.20 -0.25
C ASP A 43 8.85 13.42 1.02
N ILE A 44 8.14 13.64 2.12
CA ILE A 44 8.35 12.94 3.40
C ILE A 44 7.09 12.14 3.75
N ILE A 45 7.27 10.96 4.37
CA ILE A 45 6.19 10.21 5.01
C ILE A 45 5.89 10.89 6.36
N LEU A 46 4.72 11.50 6.48
CA LEU A 46 4.38 12.35 7.64
C LEU A 46 3.78 11.56 8.80
N THR A 47 2.84 10.66 8.50
CA THR A 47 2.07 9.93 9.50
C THR A 47 1.30 8.77 8.85
N SER A 48 0.52 8.04 9.64
CA SER A 48 -0.48 7.08 9.17
C SER A 48 -1.88 7.53 9.56
N ILE A 49 -2.81 7.55 8.60
CA ILE A 49 -4.23 7.85 8.84
C ILE A 49 -5.00 6.53 8.84
N PRO A 50 -5.63 6.14 9.96
CA PRO A 50 -6.41 4.91 10.04
C PRO A 50 -7.43 4.78 8.90
N CYS A 51 -7.52 3.59 8.31
CA CYS A 51 -8.45 3.25 7.22
C CYS A 51 -8.25 4.01 5.90
N LYS A 52 -7.20 4.85 5.77
CA LYS A 52 -6.93 5.55 4.51
C LYS A 52 -6.65 4.57 3.38
N GLY A 53 -5.84 3.54 3.64
CA GLY A 53 -5.55 2.50 2.65
C GLY A 53 -6.83 1.85 2.12
N GLU A 54 -7.72 1.48 3.04
CA GLU A 54 -9.01 0.85 2.73
C GLU A 54 -9.93 1.75 1.88
N ILE A 55 -10.13 3.00 2.29
CA ILE A 55 -10.97 3.96 1.56
C ILE A 55 -10.44 4.19 0.15
N LEU A 56 -9.13 4.34 -0.01
CA LEU A 56 -8.51 4.53 -1.31
C LEU A 56 -8.62 3.28 -2.19
N THR A 57 -8.48 2.08 -1.61
CA THR A 57 -8.71 0.82 -2.34
C THR A 57 -10.17 0.69 -2.79
N GLN A 58 -11.14 1.07 -1.96
CA GLN A 58 -12.56 1.08 -2.35
C GLN A 58 -12.83 2.10 -3.46
N THR A 59 -12.27 3.31 -3.34
CA THR A 59 -12.42 4.38 -4.34
C THR A 59 -11.83 3.94 -5.69
N ALA A 60 -10.63 3.36 -5.69
CA ALA A 60 -9.98 2.87 -6.90
C ALA A 60 -10.64 1.63 -7.53
N ARG A 61 -11.53 0.93 -6.81
CA ARG A 61 -12.36 -0.14 -7.40
C ARG A 61 -13.61 0.38 -8.10
N TYR A 62 -14.08 1.57 -7.69
CA TYR A 62 -15.25 2.20 -8.29
C TYR A 62 -14.90 2.88 -9.63
N TRP A 63 -13.76 3.58 -9.66
CA TRP A 63 -13.24 4.23 -10.86
C TRP A 63 -12.47 3.26 -11.75
#